data_AF-A0A975VZD2-F1
#
_entry.id   AF-A0A975VZD2-F1
#
_cell.length_a   1.000
_cell.length_b   1.000
_cell.length_c   1.000
_cell.angle_alpha   90.00
_cell.angle_beta   90.00
_cell.angle_gamma   90.00
#
_symmetry.space_group_name_H-M   'P 1'
#
loop_
_entity.id
_entity.type
_entity.pdbx_description
1 polymer ?
#
loop_
_entity_poly.entity_id
_entity_poly.type
_entity_poly.pdbx_seq_one_letter_code
_entity_poly.pdbx_strand_id
1 'polypeptide(L)' 'MHTSQFTAVIRLLASGAYIEQVSEAPLSYSIHHQRKSAALQGGLVQQLLTSGVIKQSCRVSGRMRYVAA' A
#
# COMPACT_ATOMS: atom_id res chain seq x y z
N MET A 1 1.94 18.59 -5.65
CA MET A 1 3.24 17.93 -5.93
C MET A 1 3.26 16.61 -5.17
N HIS A 2 3.49 15.48 -5.84
CA HIS A 2 3.62 14.19 -5.16
C HIS A 2 5.04 14.02 -4.61
N THR A 3 5.18 13.39 -3.45
CA THR A 3 6.48 13.13 -2.84
C THR A 3 7.25 12.06 -3.62
N SER A 4 8.57 12.00 -3.43
CA SER A 4 9.42 10.93 -4.01
C SER A 4 8.93 9.53 -3.59
N GLN A 5 8.41 9.39 -2.37
CA GLN A 5 7.83 8.14 -1.87
C GLN A 5 6.55 7.75 -2.62
N PHE A 6 5.68 8.71 -2.96
CA PHE A 6 4.45 8.43 -3.71
C PHE A 6 4.78 7.84 -5.10
N THR A 7 5.70 8.47 -5.83
CA THR A 7 6.13 7.96 -7.13
C THR A 7 6.83 6.60 -7.01
N ALA A 8 7.63 6.38 -5.97
CA ALA A 8 8.29 5.10 -5.75
C ALA A 8 7.28 3.97 -5.48
N VAL A 9 6.25 4.22 -4.67
CA VAL A 9 5.19 3.25 -4.39
C VAL A 9 4.40 2.92 -5.67
N ILE A 10 4.07 3.91 -6.50
CA ILE A 10 3.43 3.67 -7.81
C ILE A 10 4.28 2.71 -8.66
N ARG A 11 5.59 2.95 -8.76
CA ARG A 11 6.49 2.09 -9.55
C ARG A 11 6.54 0.67 -9.00
N LEU A 12 6.56 0.50 -7.68
CA LEU A 12 6.52 -0.82 -7.04
C LEU A 12 5.20 -1.53 -7.33
N LEU A 13 4.07 -0.84 -7.19
CA LEU A 13 2.74 -1.38 -7.51
C LEU A 13 2.64 -1.83 -8.98
N ALA A 14 3.15 -1.03 -9.92
CA ALA A 14 3.23 -1.37 -11.34
C ALA A 14 4.10 -2.62 -11.61
N SER A 15 5.05 -2.93 -10.73
CA SER A 15 5.90 -4.13 -10.80
C SER A 15 5.32 -5.34 -10.05
N GLY A 16 4.05 -5.29 -9.61
CA GLY A 16 3.36 -6.38 -8.93
C GLY A 16 3.46 -6.36 -7.40
N ALA A 17 3.83 -5.23 -6.79
CA ALA A 17 3.76 -5.08 -5.34
C ALA A 17 2.29 -4.98 -4.86
N TYR A 18 2.06 -5.28 -3.59
CA TYR A 18 0.78 -5.04 -2.92
C TYR A 18 1.02 -4.36 -1.57
N ILE A 19 0.02 -3.65 -1.07
CA ILE A 19 0.04 -3.05 0.26
C ILE A 19 -0.82 -3.90 1.19
N GLU A 20 -0.34 -4.17 2.39
CA GLU A 20 -1.06 -4.88 3.45
C GLU A 20 -1.22 -3.99 4.66
N GLN A 21 -2.43 -3.96 5.24
CA GLN A 21 -2.68 -3.38 6.55
C GLN A 21 -2.26 -4.39 7.63
N VAL A 22 -1.15 -4.11 8.32
CA VAL A 22 -0.52 -5.07 9.24
C VAL A 22 -1.07 -4.98 10.67
N SER A 23 -1.68 -3.84 11.04
CA SER A 23 -2.44 -3.67 12.29
C SER A 23 -3.62 -2.71 12.08
N GLU A 24 -4.69 -2.93 12.84
CA GLU A 24 -5.90 -2.10 12.85
C GLU A 24 -5.86 -1.00 13.94
N ALA A 25 -5.08 -1.20 15.01
CA ALA A 25 -4.96 -0.26 16.12
C ALA A 25 -3.54 -0.30 16.75
N PRO A 26 -2.65 0.67 16.44
CA PRO A 26 -2.84 1.73 15.47
C PRO A 26 -2.85 1.17 14.03
N LEU A 27 -3.52 1.90 13.12
CA LEU A 27 -3.48 1.61 11.69
C LEU A 27 -2.04 1.68 11.18
N SER A 28 -1.55 0.58 10.62
CA SER A 28 -0.22 0.52 10.02
C SER A 28 -0.23 -0.31 8.75
N TYR A 29 0.64 0.08 7.81
CA TYR A 29 0.67 -0.47 6.47
C TYR A 29 2.09 -0.86 6.09
N SER A 30 2.21 -1.86 5.22
CA SER A 30 3.47 -2.25 4.60
C SER A 30 3.26 -2.53 3.13
N ILE A 31 4.22 -2.14 2.30
CA ILE A 31 4.28 -2.59 0.91
C ILE A 31 5.14 -3.85 0.82
N HIS A 32 4.66 -4.84 0.09
CA HIS A 32 5.31 -6.12 -0.13
C HIS A 32 5.62 -6.26 -1.62
N HIS A 33 6.88 -6.56 -1.92
CA HIS A 33 7.32 -6.90 -3.27
C HIS A 33 8.30 -8.06 -3.18
N GLN A 34 7.96 -9.16 -3.85
CA GLN A 34 8.72 -10.41 -3.79
C GLN A 34 8.86 -10.91 -2.33
N ARG A 35 10.08 -10.96 -1.79
CA ARG A 35 10.39 -11.39 -0.41
C ARG A 35 10.78 -10.22 0.51
N LYS A 36 10.55 -8.99 0.07
CA LYS A 36 10.89 -7.78 0.82
C LYS A 36 9.63 -7.03 1.19
N SER A 37 9.68 -6.37 2.34
CA SER A 37 8.63 -5.46 2.78
C SER A 37 9.23 -4.16 3.33
N ALA A 38 8.44 -3.09 3.25
CA ALA A 38 8.78 -1.81 3.84
C ALA A 38 7.54 -1.18 4.46
N ALA A 39 7.71 -0.54 5.62
CA ALA A 39 6.62 0.17 6.28
C ALA A 39 6.17 1.38 5.44
N LEU A 40 4.87 1.61 5.39
CA LEU A 40 4.27 2.78 4.77
C LEU A 40 3.56 3.63 5.81
N GLN A 41 3.66 4.94 5.64
CA GLN A 41 2.88 5.89 6.43
C GLN A 41 1.40 5.83 6.01
N GLY A 42 0.50 5.86 6.98
CA GLY A 42 -0.95 5.85 6.71
C GLY A 42 -1.41 6.99 5.81
N GLY A 43 -0.84 8.19 5.97
CA GLY A 43 -1.14 9.33 5.11
C GLY A 43 -0.81 9.09 3.63
N LEU A 44 0.25 8.34 3.34
CA LEU A 44 0.61 7.97 1.97
C LEU A 44 -0.39 6.97 1.37
N VAL A 45 -0.81 5.97 2.16
CA VAL A 45 -1.84 5.01 1.73
C VAL A 45 -3.17 5.70 1.47
N GLN A 46 -3.55 6.66 2.32
CA GLN A 46 -4.75 7.47 2.13
C GLN A 46 -4.67 8.29 0.84
N GLN A 47 -3.53 8.92 0.54
CA GLN A 47 -3.32 9.65 -0.71
C GLN A 47 -3.44 8.73 -1.94
N LEU A 48 -2.91 7.51 -1.87
CA LEU A 48 -3.00 6.53 -2.96
C LEU A 48 -4.45 6.09 -3.21
N LEU A 49 -5.23 5.88 -2.14
CA LEU A 49 -6.66 5.57 -2.21
C LEU A 49 -7.47 6.71 -2.82
N THR A 50 -7.30 7.94 -2.32
CA THR A 50 -8.04 9.10 -2.83
C THR A 50 -7.65 9.48 -4.25
N SER A 51 -6.41 9.18 -4.67
CA SER A 51 -5.95 9.36 -6.05
C SER A 51 -6.36 8.22 -6.99
N GLY A 52 -7.05 7.18 -6.50
CA GLY A 52 -7.48 6.04 -7.31
C GLY A 52 -6.33 5.15 -7.81
N VAL A 53 -5.14 5.23 -7.23
CA VAL A 53 -3.97 4.44 -7.63
C VAL A 53 -4.07 3.01 -7.12
N ILE A 54 -4.68 2.82 -5.95
CA ILE A 54 -4.88 1.51 -5.34
C ILE A 54 -6.35 1.29 -5.01
N LYS A 55 -6.76 0.01 -5.00
CA LYS A 55 -8.09 -0.44 -4.57
C LYS A 55 -7.97 -1.57 -3.56
N GLN A 56 -8.99 -1.73 -2.72
CA GLN A 56 -9.11 -2.89 -1.85
C GLN A 56 -9.26 -4.15 -2.71
N SER A 57 -8.52 -5.20 -2.37
CA SER A 57 -8.56 -6.48 -3.09
C SER A 57 -9.23 -7.57 -2.26
N CYS A 58 -8.65 -7.90 -1.10
CA CYS A 58 -9.13 -8.98 -0.25
C CYS A 58 -8.62 -8.84 1.19
N ARG A 59 -9.21 -9.59 2.12
CA ARG A 59 -8.64 -9.83 3.44
C ARG A 59 -7.89 -11.15 3.46
N VAL A 60 -6.65 -11.16 3.91
CA VAL A 60 -5.84 -12.38 4.11
C VAL A 60 -5.50 -12.48 5.59
N SER A 61 -5.95 -13.55 6.24
CA SER A 61 -5.80 -13.73 7.70
C SER A 61 -6.29 -12.51 8.51
N GLY A 62 -7.43 -11.92 8.08
CA GLY A 62 -8.01 -10.72 8.67
C GLY A 62 -7.40 -9.39 8.19
N ARG A 63 -6.25 -9.40 7.51
CA ARG A 63 -5.54 -8.19 7.08
C ARG A 63 -5.98 -7.74 5.69
N MET A 64 -6.38 -6.47 5.58
CA MET A 64 -6.77 -5.89 4.30
C MET A 64 -5.58 -5.73 3.37
N ARG A 65 -5.74 -6.14 2.12
CA ARG A 65 -4.76 -5.92 1.04
C ARG A 65 -5.29 -4.93 0.02
N TYR A 66 -4.38 -4.11 -0.47
CA TYR A 66 -4.60 -3.14 -1.53
C TYR A 66 -3.64 -3.41 -2.69
N VAL A 67 -4.15 -3.31 -3.90
CA VAL A 67 -3.41 -3.56 -5.15
C VAL A 67 -3.59 -2.37 -6.09
N ALA A 68 -2.79 -2.28 -7.14
CA ALA A 68 -2.99 -1.30 -8.21
C ALA A 68 -4.43 -1.39 -8.75
N ALA A 69 -5.04 -0.22 -8.99
CA ALA A 69 -6.41 -0.13 -9.52
C ALA A 69 -6.52 -0.65 -10.95
#